data_AF-A0A938P8V1-F1
#
_entry.id   AF-A0A938P8V1-F1
#
_cell.length_a   1.000
_cell.length_b   1.000
_cell.length_c   1.000
_cell.angle_alpha   90.00
_cell.angle_beta   90.00
_cell.angle_gamma   90.00
#
_symmetry.space_group_name_H-M   'P 1'
#
loop_
_entity.id
_entity.type
_entity.pdbx_description
1 polymer ?
#
loop_
_entity_poly.entity_id
_entity_poly.type
_entity_poly.pdbx_seq_one_letter_code
_entity_poly.pdbx_strand_id
1 'polypeptide(L)'
;MTIREVLQATGAIMVFCCTSSLAFDRGEARFDFRVVDDANQLVENARIRGGAWWPTDQKALFPALAKKDFDTLTDTNGMASVEVVAYVDVRFEVSKERHYRHNGVYQFGLPGPDEMSLASGRWRPWPAPRAVTLKRVLNPIPMYAKRVDAPIPVLGQAVGYDLEKSDWVGSYGRGVVSDMVFCVTGTLDRVITRHGSQTVSDLNMAITFSNTGDGIQTNSVPIYNGSYVGSLLVSTHEAPVDGYHSSYDYVRRKRPKRQECINVYNERDTQIAYFRVRTEVDEKGQVKKAWYGKMYGDLYGHYTPDGTIRVCFTYYLNPDGTRNVEFDPKRNLLTGLKTLEQVNRP
;
A
#
# COMPACT_ATOMS: atom_id res chain seq x y z
N MET A 1 42.58 62.47 41.87
CA MET A 1 42.38 61.28 42.73
C MET A 1 40.95 60.80 42.47
N THR A 2 40.70 60.23 41.28
CA THR A 2 40.66 58.79 40.83
C THR A 2 39.22 58.27 40.86
N ILE A 3 38.50 58.10 39.73
CA ILE A 3 38.63 57.10 38.63
C ILE A 3 38.52 55.64 39.14
N ARG A 4 37.36 55.03 38.88
CA ARG A 4 37.03 53.60 38.60
C ARG A 4 35.51 53.43 38.78
N GLU A 5 34.66 53.43 37.75
CA GLU A 5 34.44 52.34 36.77
C GLU A 5 34.67 50.93 37.33
N VAL A 6 33.60 50.13 37.41
CA VAL A 6 33.44 48.87 36.65
C VAL A 6 32.02 48.34 36.84
N LEU A 7 31.28 48.27 35.74
CA LEU A 7 30.11 47.42 35.52
C LEU A 7 30.44 45.95 35.81
N GLN A 8 29.60 45.25 36.56
CA GLN A 8 29.32 43.83 36.30
C GLN A 8 27.82 43.56 36.42
N ALA A 9 27.14 43.76 35.30
CA ALA A 9 25.89 43.10 34.99
C ALA A 9 26.19 41.61 34.74
N THR A 10 25.81 40.75 35.68
CA THR A 10 25.55 39.33 35.47
C THR A 10 24.19 39.10 36.14
N GLY A 11 23.13 38.71 35.44
CA GLY A 11 23.07 37.62 34.47
C GLY A 11 22.31 36.47 35.14
N ALA A 12 21.01 36.66 35.36
CA ALA A 12 20.09 35.59 35.74
C ALA A 12 18.88 35.63 34.80
N ILE A 13 19.14 35.32 33.52
CA ILE A 13 18.09 34.84 32.63
C ILE A 13 17.76 33.43 33.12
N MET A 14 16.66 33.32 33.86
CA MET A 14 16.06 32.04 34.17
C MET A 14 15.53 31.47 32.85
N VAL A 15 16.36 30.67 32.18
CA VAL A 15 15.95 29.88 31.02
C VAL A 15 14.96 28.85 31.53
N PHE A 16 13.67 29.12 31.36
CA PHE A 16 12.67 28.06 31.32
C PHE A 16 12.99 27.20 30.10
N CYS A 17 13.86 26.21 30.28
CA CYS A 17 13.93 25.07 29.40
C CYS A 17 12.59 24.33 29.55
N CYS A 18 11.61 24.72 28.73
CA CYS A 18 10.54 23.81 28.33
C CYS A 18 11.21 22.64 27.60
N THR A 19 11.70 21.68 28.38
CA THR A 19 11.83 20.32 27.89
C THR A 19 10.40 19.81 27.78
N SER A 20 9.77 20.02 26.62
CA SER A 20 8.66 19.17 26.23
C SER A 20 9.26 17.78 25.98
N SER A 21 9.58 17.05 27.04
CA SER A 21 9.53 15.60 26.94
C SER A 21 8.08 15.30 26.59
N LEU A 22 7.85 14.80 25.38
CA LEU A 22 6.65 14.03 25.12
C LEU A 22 6.75 12.80 26.02
N ALA A 23 6.32 12.94 27.27
CA ALA A 23 6.13 11.84 28.18
C ALA A 23 4.93 11.07 27.63
N PHE A 24 5.22 10.13 26.73
CA PHE A 24 4.20 9.19 26.30
C PHE A 24 3.80 8.36 27.51
N ASP A 25 2.49 8.20 27.69
CA ASP A 25 1.92 7.48 28.80
C ASP A 25 2.18 5.97 28.62
N ARG A 26 2.71 5.31 29.67
CA ARG A 26 2.99 3.87 29.68
C ARG A 26 1.82 3.14 30.35
N GLY A 27 1.33 2.09 29.71
CA GLY A 27 0.27 1.26 30.28
C GLY A 27 0.37 -0.20 29.89
N GLU A 28 -0.21 -1.06 30.70
CA GLU A 28 -0.53 -2.41 30.27
C GLU A 28 -1.65 -2.34 29.23
N ALA A 29 -1.60 -3.17 28.19
CA ALA A 29 -2.69 -3.45 27.27
C ALA A 29 -3.02 -4.94 27.29
N ARG A 30 -4.29 -5.29 27.16
CA ARG A 30 -4.76 -6.67 27.01
C ARG A 30 -5.58 -6.80 25.74
N PHE A 31 -5.29 -7.81 24.93
CA PHE A 31 -6.00 -8.09 23.69
C PHE A 31 -6.60 -9.49 23.72
N ASP A 32 -7.86 -9.60 23.28
CA ASP A 32 -8.52 -10.88 23.05
C ASP A 32 -8.71 -11.05 21.55
N PHE A 33 -7.94 -11.95 20.95
CA PHE A 33 -8.00 -12.29 19.54
C PHE A 33 -9.07 -13.34 19.27
N ARG A 34 -9.82 -13.12 18.19
CA ARG A 34 -10.69 -14.12 17.54
C ARG A 34 -10.23 -14.29 16.10
N VAL A 35 -9.75 -15.48 15.76
CA VAL A 35 -9.22 -15.78 14.43
C VAL A 35 -10.15 -16.71 13.68
N VAL A 36 -10.60 -16.24 12.51
CA VAL A 36 -11.42 -17.01 11.56
C VAL A 36 -10.77 -17.03 10.18
N ASP A 37 -11.11 -18.00 9.35
CA ASP A 37 -10.75 -18.00 7.94
C ASP A 37 -11.74 -17.19 7.08
N ASP A 38 -11.49 -17.11 5.78
CA ASP A 38 -12.36 -16.44 4.82
C ASP A 38 -13.65 -17.20 4.46
N ALA A 39 -13.84 -18.41 5.00
CA ALA A 39 -15.13 -19.11 5.07
C ALA A 39 -15.79 -18.98 6.46
N ASN A 40 -15.28 -18.07 7.31
CA ASN A 40 -15.76 -17.83 8.67
C ASN A 40 -15.65 -19.05 9.61
N GLN A 41 -14.75 -19.99 9.31
CA GLN A 41 -14.42 -21.12 10.18
C GLN A 41 -13.38 -20.71 11.22
N LEU A 42 -13.49 -21.24 12.44
CA LEU A 42 -12.56 -20.96 13.53
C LEU A 42 -11.19 -21.56 13.21
N VAL A 43 -10.12 -20.79 13.43
CA VAL A 43 -8.75 -21.25 13.16
C VAL A 43 -8.05 -21.60 14.48
N GLU A 44 -8.02 -22.88 14.80
CA GLU A 44 -7.26 -23.42 15.94
C GLU A 44 -5.75 -23.43 15.68
N ASN A 45 -4.95 -23.25 16.74
CA ASN A 45 -3.49 -23.32 16.70
C ASN A 45 -2.89 -22.33 15.68
N ALA A 46 -3.53 -21.18 15.48
CA ALA A 46 -2.97 -20.04 14.76
C ALA A 46 -1.99 -19.33 15.69
N ARG A 47 -0.77 -19.11 15.23
CA ARG A 47 0.28 -18.45 16.01
C ARG A 47 0.12 -16.95 15.95
N ILE A 48 0.04 -16.34 17.12
CA ILE A 48 -0.05 -14.89 17.32
C ILE A 48 1.21 -14.45 18.03
N ARG A 49 2.02 -13.61 17.39
CA ARG A 49 3.26 -13.09 17.96
C ARG A 49 3.38 -11.60 17.72
N GLY A 50 3.98 -10.89 18.66
CA GLY A 50 4.08 -9.44 18.55
C GLY A 50 4.79 -8.80 19.74
N GLY A 51 4.76 -7.48 19.77
CA GLY A 51 5.35 -6.69 20.84
C GLY A 51 4.97 -5.22 20.72
N ALA A 52 5.21 -4.48 21.80
CA ALA A 52 5.06 -3.03 21.79
C ALA A 52 6.37 -2.37 21.38
N TRP A 53 6.27 -1.26 20.67
CA TRP A 53 7.47 -0.45 20.43
C TRP A 53 7.96 0.18 21.74
N TRP A 54 9.26 0.07 21.99
CA TRP A 54 9.95 0.71 23.11
C TRP A 54 11.01 1.68 22.59
N PRO A 55 11.02 2.95 23.04
CA PRO A 55 12.19 3.81 22.89
C PRO A 55 13.27 3.34 23.88
N THR A 56 13.94 2.21 23.63
CA THR A 56 15.14 1.85 24.40
C THR A 56 16.35 2.57 23.81
N ASP A 57 16.85 3.55 24.57
CA ASP A 57 18.11 4.29 24.46
C ASP A 57 18.35 5.13 23.19
N GLN A 58 18.63 6.42 23.44
CA GLN A 58 19.03 7.46 22.48
C GLN A 58 20.30 7.16 21.63
N LYS A 59 20.80 5.92 21.58
CA LYS A 59 22.05 5.56 20.91
C LYS A 59 21.92 4.69 19.66
N ALA A 60 20.74 4.20 19.30
CA ALA A 60 20.56 3.49 18.03
C ALA A 60 19.79 4.37 17.03
N LEU A 61 20.48 4.92 16.04
CA LEU A 61 19.87 5.71 14.95
C LEU A 61 18.94 4.87 14.06
N PHE A 62 18.86 3.55 14.27
CA PHE A 62 17.85 2.64 13.73
C PHE A 62 17.67 1.47 14.71
N PRO A 63 16.59 1.41 15.50
CA PRO A 63 16.39 0.29 16.41
C PRO A 63 15.99 -0.95 15.62
N ALA A 64 16.80 -2.00 15.73
CA ALA A 64 16.33 -3.35 15.45
C ALA A 64 15.08 -3.62 16.28
N LEU A 65 14.07 -4.29 15.70
CA LEU A 65 12.83 -4.77 16.33
C LEU A 65 13.16 -5.78 17.46
N ALA A 66 13.72 -5.30 18.56
CA ALA A 66 14.31 -6.12 19.61
C ALA A 66 13.34 -6.26 20.79
N LYS A 67 12.22 -6.95 20.57
CA LYS A 67 11.60 -7.96 21.45
C LYS A 67 10.22 -8.34 20.92
N LYS A 68 9.95 -9.65 20.81
CA LYS A 68 8.58 -10.17 20.80
C LYS A 68 8.17 -10.27 22.26
N ASP A 69 7.17 -9.50 22.68
CA ASP A 69 6.69 -9.51 24.06
C ASP A 69 5.66 -10.62 24.30
N PHE A 70 5.05 -11.14 23.23
CA PHE A 70 4.15 -12.30 23.30
C PHE A 70 4.29 -13.21 22.08
N ASP A 71 4.02 -14.50 22.32
CA ASP A 71 3.98 -15.57 21.32
C ASP A 71 3.03 -16.65 21.86
N THR A 72 1.83 -16.75 21.28
CA THR A 72 0.76 -17.63 21.75
C THR A 72 0.06 -18.32 20.59
N LEU A 73 -0.78 -19.30 20.90
CA LEU A 73 -1.60 -20.03 19.94
C LEU A 73 -3.09 -19.84 20.26
N THR A 74 -3.93 -19.82 19.24
CA THR A 74 -5.38 -19.89 19.43
C THR A 74 -5.84 -21.27 19.90
N ASP A 75 -6.86 -21.30 20.75
CA ASP A 75 -7.53 -22.51 21.21
C ASP A 75 -8.48 -23.09 20.13
N THR A 76 -9.22 -24.15 20.48
CA THR A 76 -10.21 -24.82 19.60
C THR A 76 -11.36 -23.90 19.19
N ASN A 77 -11.55 -22.77 19.88
CA ASN A 77 -12.55 -21.76 19.57
C ASN A 77 -11.96 -20.63 18.70
N GLY A 78 -10.70 -20.75 18.26
CA GLY A 78 -10.01 -19.70 17.51
C GLY A 78 -9.65 -18.48 18.37
N MET A 79 -9.59 -18.63 19.70
CA MET A 79 -9.41 -17.54 20.65
C MET A 79 -8.01 -17.53 21.28
N ALA A 80 -7.46 -16.36 21.55
CA ALA A 80 -6.25 -16.20 22.37
C ALA A 80 -6.24 -14.84 23.08
N SER A 81 -5.76 -14.80 24.32
CA SER A 81 -5.54 -13.56 25.06
C SER A 81 -4.05 -13.28 25.22
N VAL A 82 -3.66 -12.01 25.08
CA VAL A 82 -2.29 -11.56 25.34
C VAL A 82 -2.31 -10.29 26.19
N GLU A 83 -1.28 -10.12 27.02
CA GLU A 83 -1.03 -8.92 27.80
C GLU A 83 0.36 -8.39 27.46
N VAL A 84 0.48 -7.09 27.25
CA VAL A 84 1.72 -6.43 26.82
C VAL A 84 1.78 -5.04 27.41
N VAL A 85 2.97 -4.58 27.80
CA VAL A 85 3.16 -3.20 28.25
C VAL A 85 3.47 -2.33 27.04
N ALA A 86 2.60 -1.35 26.76
CA ALA A 86 2.66 -0.54 25.55
C ALA A 86 2.75 0.96 25.84
N TYR A 87 3.35 1.66 24.88
CA TYR A 87 3.60 3.09 24.89
C TYR A 87 2.81 3.80 23.77
N VAL A 88 3.14 3.49 22.51
CA VAL A 88 2.58 4.18 21.34
C VAL A 88 1.91 3.23 20.37
N ASP A 89 2.47 2.03 20.17
CA ASP A 89 1.84 1.00 19.35
C ASP A 89 2.12 -0.42 19.87
N VAL A 90 1.27 -1.36 19.45
CA VAL A 90 1.50 -2.81 19.51
C VAL A 90 1.41 -3.34 18.09
N ARG A 91 2.45 -4.05 17.67
CA ARG A 91 2.52 -4.71 16.36
C ARG A 91 2.42 -6.21 16.56
N PHE A 92 1.63 -6.87 15.72
CA PHE A 92 1.44 -8.31 15.80
C PHE A 92 1.37 -8.95 14.42
N GLU A 93 1.61 -10.25 14.40
CA GLU A 93 1.49 -11.14 13.26
C GLU A 93 0.65 -12.34 13.69
N VAL A 94 -0.33 -12.71 12.86
CA VAL A 94 -1.10 -13.95 12.97
C VAL A 94 -0.74 -14.85 11.79
N SER A 95 -0.40 -16.10 12.05
CA SER A 95 0.03 -17.04 11.02
C SER A 95 -0.42 -18.48 11.30
N LYS A 96 -0.69 -19.21 10.22
CA LYS A 96 -1.02 -20.64 10.22
C LYS A 96 -0.55 -21.23 8.89
N GLU A 97 -0.13 -22.49 8.91
CA GLU A 97 0.14 -23.21 7.66
C GLU A 97 -1.09 -23.18 6.74
N ARG A 98 -0.86 -23.11 5.42
CA ARG A 98 -1.91 -23.02 4.38
C ARG A 98 -2.83 -21.81 4.51
N HIS A 99 -2.38 -20.77 5.20
CA HIS A 99 -3.06 -19.49 5.26
C HIS A 99 -2.08 -18.34 4.98
N TYR A 100 -2.61 -17.26 4.40
CA TYR A 100 -1.87 -16.02 4.24
C TYR A 100 -1.74 -15.33 5.59
N ARG A 101 -0.48 -15.11 5.99
CA ARG A 101 -0.12 -14.34 7.18
C ARG A 101 -0.86 -13.01 7.23
N HIS A 102 -1.27 -12.61 8.42
CA HIS A 102 -1.86 -11.32 8.71
C HIS A 102 -0.93 -10.52 9.62
N ASN A 103 -0.67 -9.25 9.34
CA ASN A 103 -0.03 -8.36 10.32
C ASN A 103 -0.99 -7.27 10.75
N GLY A 104 -0.84 -6.77 11.97
CA GLY A 104 -1.63 -5.65 12.45
C GLY A 104 -0.83 -4.74 13.34
N VAL A 105 -1.35 -3.52 13.49
CA VAL A 105 -0.79 -2.48 14.34
C VAL A 105 -1.96 -1.84 15.09
N TYR A 106 -1.85 -1.74 16.41
CA TYR A 106 -2.75 -0.94 17.24
C TYR A 106 -1.98 0.26 17.75
N GLN A 107 -2.48 1.46 17.47
CA GLN A 107 -1.90 2.72 17.94
C GLN A 107 -2.67 3.21 19.17
N PHE A 108 -1.94 3.62 20.21
CA PHE A 108 -2.50 4.10 21.47
C PHE A 108 -2.45 5.63 21.53
N GLY A 109 -3.43 6.26 22.18
CA GLY A 109 -3.41 7.70 22.46
C GLY A 109 -3.56 8.63 21.25
N LEU A 110 -3.91 8.09 20.07
CA LEU A 110 -4.24 8.88 18.89
C LEU A 110 -5.76 8.79 18.61
N PRO A 111 -6.42 9.91 18.23
CA PRO A 111 -7.81 9.87 17.80
C PRO A 111 -7.98 8.94 16.60
N GLY A 112 -8.95 8.02 16.64
CA GLY A 112 -9.19 7.08 15.55
C GLY A 112 -10.19 5.97 15.90
N PRO A 113 -10.52 5.08 14.94
CA PRO A 113 -11.45 3.97 15.15
C PRO A 113 -10.96 2.94 16.18
N ASP A 114 -9.66 2.91 16.47
CA ASP A 114 -9.02 2.08 17.50
C ASP A 114 -8.60 2.91 18.72
N GLU A 115 -9.29 4.01 19.03
CA GLU A 115 -8.94 4.88 20.16
C GLU A 115 -8.86 4.09 21.47
N MET A 116 -7.68 4.16 22.09
CA MET A 116 -7.43 3.61 23.40
C MET A 116 -6.95 4.72 24.34
N SER A 117 -7.57 4.78 25.52
CA SER A 117 -7.22 5.74 26.56
C SER A 117 -6.52 5.06 27.73
N LEU A 118 -5.53 5.72 28.31
CA LEU A 118 -4.87 5.24 29.51
C LEU A 118 -5.68 5.64 30.74
N ALA A 119 -6.06 4.66 31.56
CA ALA A 119 -6.70 4.89 32.85
C ALA A 119 -6.12 3.94 33.90
N SER A 120 -5.59 4.50 34.99
CA SER A 120 -5.01 3.74 36.10
C SER A 120 -3.90 2.76 35.66
N GLY A 121 -3.03 3.19 34.74
CA GLY A 121 -1.92 2.37 34.22
C GLY A 121 -2.33 1.29 33.22
N ARG A 122 -3.59 1.27 32.75
CA ARG A 122 -4.09 0.33 31.75
C ARG A 122 -4.71 1.03 30.55
N TRP A 123 -4.35 0.58 29.36
CA TRP A 123 -4.99 0.96 28.11
C TRP A 123 -6.38 0.32 28.04
N ARG A 124 -7.40 1.13 27.72
CA ARG A 124 -8.78 0.70 27.54
C ARG A 124 -9.18 0.74 26.07
N PRO A 125 -10.08 -0.16 25.59
CA PRO A 125 -10.78 -1.21 26.36
C PRO A 125 -9.83 -2.31 26.88
N TRP A 126 -10.24 -2.97 27.96
CA TRP A 126 -9.48 -4.03 28.65
C TRP A 126 -10.40 -5.21 28.98
N PRO A 127 -10.31 -6.35 28.28
CA PRO A 127 -9.51 -6.58 27.07
C PRO A 127 -10.04 -5.80 25.86
N ALA A 128 -9.16 -5.52 24.90
CA ALA A 128 -9.51 -4.99 23.60
C ALA A 128 -9.77 -6.14 22.60
N PRO A 129 -11.01 -6.32 22.11
CA PRO A 129 -11.35 -7.43 21.22
C PRO A 129 -10.81 -7.22 19.81
N ARG A 130 -10.10 -8.23 19.26
CA ARG A 130 -9.42 -8.19 17.96
C ARG A 130 -9.91 -9.32 17.05
N ALA A 131 -10.75 -8.97 16.07
CA ALA A 131 -11.16 -9.91 15.03
C ALA A 131 -10.10 -9.96 13.92
N VAL A 132 -9.64 -11.17 13.58
CA VAL A 132 -8.66 -11.40 12.52
C VAL A 132 -9.21 -12.41 11.53
N THR A 133 -9.31 -12.01 10.26
CA THR A 133 -9.52 -12.95 9.16
C THR A 133 -8.17 -13.38 8.58
N LEU A 134 -7.87 -14.67 8.70
CA LEU A 134 -6.68 -15.30 8.15
C LEU A 134 -7.08 -16.02 6.86
N LYS A 135 -6.87 -15.39 5.71
CA LYS A 135 -7.29 -15.96 4.40
C LYS A 135 -6.59 -17.29 4.14
N ARG A 136 -7.31 -18.28 3.63
CA ARG A 136 -6.72 -19.57 3.23
C ARG A 136 -5.88 -19.38 1.97
N VAL A 137 -4.91 -20.25 1.78
CA VAL A 137 -4.23 -20.43 0.49
C VAL A 137 -5.03 -21.49 -0.27
N LEU A 138 -5.68 -21.13 -1.37
CA LEU A 138 -6.51 -22.10 -2.11
C LEU A 138 -5.73 -22.69 -3.28
N ASN A 139 -5.41 -21.87 -4.27
CA ASN A 139 -4.72 -22.35 -5.47
C ASN A 139 -3.82 -21.26 -6.09
N PRO A 140 -2.66 -20.94 -5.50
CA PRO A 140 -1.70 -20.04 -6.12
C PRO A 140 -1.22 -20.55 -7.49
N ILE A 141 -1.29 -19.71 -8.51
CA ILE A 141 -0.94 -20.04 -9.89
C ILE A 141 0.22 -19.18 -10.43
N PRO A 142 0.93 -19.65 -11.47
CA PRO A 142 1.83 -18.81 -12.24
C PRO A 142 1.09 -17.65 -12.90
N MET A 143 1.65 -16.45 -12.82
CA MET A 143 1.12 -15.27 -13.50
C MET A 143 2.28 -14.47 -14.12
N TYR A 144 1.99 -13.67 -15.14
CA TYR A 144 2.90 -12.60 -15.56
C TYR A 144 2.80 -11.49 -14.53
N ALA A 145 3.85 -11.28 -13.75
CA ALA A 145 3.78 -10.34 -12.63
C ALA A 145 5.01 -9.44 -12.57
N LYS A 146 4.80 -8.12 -12.54
CA LYS A 146 5.91 -7.15 -12.57
C LYS A 146 5.48 -5.80 -12.03
N ARG A 147 6.44 -5.09 -11.43
CA ARG A 147 6.39 -3.63 -11.28
C ARG A 147 6.93 -2.96 -12.54
N VAL A 148 6.07 -2.20 -13.19
CA VAL A 148 6.39 -1.32 -14.31
C VAL A 148 6.69 0.06 -13.76
N ASP A 149 7.83 0.58 -14.18
CA ASP A 149 8.16 1.99 -14.10
C ASP A 149 8.85 2.30 -15.43
N ALA A 150 8.12 2.92 -16.36
CA ALA A 150 8.56 3.07 -17.74
C ALA A 150 8.28 4.48 -18.27
N PRO A 151 9.21 5.06 -19.06
CA PRO A 151 8.94 6.32 -19.75
C PRO A 151 7.85 6.12 -20.79
N ILE A 152 6.94 7.08 -20.89
CA ILE A 152 5.96 7.12 -21.99
C ILE A 152 6.73 7.43 -23.28
N PRO A 153 6.64 6.57 -24.32
CA PRO A 153 7.46 6.74 -25.52
C PRO A 153 7.17 8.03 -26.30
N VAL A 154 5.91 8.44 -26.33
CA VAL A 154 5.46 9.64 -27.03
C VAL A 154 4.26 10.26 -26.32
N LEU A 155 4.29 11.59 -26.12
CA LEU A 155 3.21 12.32 -25.48
C LEU A 155 2.10 12.67 -26.47
N GLY A 156 0.85 12.67 -25.99
CA GLY A 156 -0.35 13.03 -26.75
C GLY A 156 -0.79 12.00 -27.79
N GLN A 157 -0.15 10.84 -27.86
CA GLN A 157 -0.53 9.74 -28.75
C GLN A 157 -0.92 8.50 -27.95
N ALA A 158 -1.79 7.68 -28.53
CA ALA A 158 -2.16 6.39 -27.99
C ALA A 158 -1.02 5.38 -28.22
N VAL A 159 -0.52 4.79 -27.13
CA VAL A 159 0.56 3.80 -27.16
C VAL A 159 0.12 2.55 -26.40
N GLY A 160 0.14 1.40 -27.07
CA GLY A 160 -0.18 0.12 -26.45
C GLY A 160 0.92 -0.38 -25.53
N TYR A 161 0.55 -1.06 -24.44
CA TYR A 161 1.43 -1.81 -23.57
C TYR A 161 0.99 -3.28 -23.55
N ASP A 162 1.94 -4.18 -23.80
CA ASP A 162 1.73 -5.62 -23.78
C ASP A 162 2.10 -6.15 -22.40
N LEU A 163 1.12 -6.65 -21.65
CA LEU A 163 1.31 -7.13 -20.29
C LEU A 163 1.97 -8.52 -20.26
N GLU A 164 1.88 -9.29 -21.34
CA GLU A 164 2.58 -10.58 -21.44
C GLU A 164 4.06 -10.38 -21.75
N LYS A 165 4.37 -9.45 -22.67
CA LYS A 165 5.76 -9.11 -23.04
C LYS A 165 6.39 -8.09 -22.09
N SER A 166 5.58 -7.45 -21.24
CA SER A 166 5.99 -6.40 -20.32
C SER A 166 6.72 -5.24 -21.02
N ASP A 167 6.23 -4.84 -22.20
CA ASP A 167 6.90 -3.85 -23.04
C ASP A 167 5.88 -3.05 -23.85
N TRP A 168 6.29 -1.88 -24.35
CA TRP A 168 5.48 -1.08 -25.26
C TRP A 168 5.26 -1.84 -26.58
N VAL A 169 4.09 -1.64 -27.19
CA VAL A 169 3.74 -2.23 -28.49
C VAL A 169 4.52 -1.53 -29.63
N GLY A 170 4.57 -2.18 -30.79
CA GLY A 170 5.37 -1.81 -31.97
C GLY A 170 5.52 -0.32 -32.28
N SER A 171 6.70 0.00 -32.82
CA SER A 171 7.33 1.33 -32.95
C SER A 171 8.04 1.86 -31.69
N TYR A 172 7.73 1.33 -30.50
CA TYR A 172 8.32 1.81 -29.23
C TYR A 172 8.90 0.72 -28.32
N GLY A 173 8.53 -0.53 -28.53
CA GLY A 173 9.03 -1.67 -27.78
C GLY A 173 8.80 -2.99 -28.52
N ARG A 174 8.89 -4.09 -27.78
CA ARG A 174 8.75 -5.47 -28.31
C ARG A 174 7.38 -6.09 -28.06
N GLY A 175 6.44 -5.33 -27.49
CA GLY A 175 5.07 -5.76 -27.30
C GLY A 175 4.36 -5.97 -28.64
N VAL A 176 3.40 -6.88 -28.66
CA VAL A 176 2.64 -7.27 -29.87
C VAL A 176 1.15 -7.04 -29.65
N VAL A 177 0.64 -7.24 -28.43
CA VAL A 177 -0.77 -7.06 -28.08
C VAL A 177 -0.92 -5.80 -27.23
N SER A 178 -1.80 -4.89 -27.64
CA SER A 178 -2.15 -3.71 -26.84
C SER A 178 -3.14 -4.09 -25.74
N ASP A 179 -2.68 -4.66 -24.64
CA ASP A 179 -3.56 -5.02 -23.51
C ASP A 179 -4.12 -3.76 -22.82
N MET A 180 -3.27 -2.74 -22.67
CA MET A 180 -3.65 -1.41 -22.18
C MET A 180 -3.13 -0.36 -23.16
N VAL A 181 -3.94 0.65 -23.48
CA VAL A 181 -3.57 1.74 -24.39
C VAL A 181 -3.50 3.03 -23.60
N PHE A 182 -2.30 3.60 -23.52
CA PHE A 182 -2.02 4.83 -22.77
C PHE A 182 -2.01 6.03 -23.71
N CYS A 183 -2.71 7.11 -23.34
CA CYS A 183 -2.54 8.42 -23.94
C CYS A 183 -2.21 9.42 -22.83
N VAL A 184 -0.98 9.93 -22.82
CA VAL A 184 -0.47 10.79 -21.74
C VAL A 184 -0.09 12.15 -22.26
N THR A 185 -0.57 13.19 -21.60
CA THR A 185 -0.22 14.59 -21.86
C THR A 185 0.23 15.24 -20.57
N GLY A 186 1.04 16.29 -20.68
CA GLY A 186 1.37 17.08 -19.53
C GLY A 186 2.33 18.23 -19.80
N THR A 187 2.43 19.12 -18.84
CA THR A 187 3.36 20.25 -18.81
C THR A 187 4.13 20.26 -17.50
N LEU A 188 5.39 20.70 -17.57
CA LEU A 188 6.25 20.86 -16.41
C LEU A 188 6.95 22.22 -16.50
N ASP A 189 6.55 23.14 -15.64
CA ASP A 189 7.08 24.50 -15.61
C ASP A 189 7.77 24.81 -14.28
N ARG A 190 8.78 25.69 -14.34
CA ARG A 190 9.40 26.28 -13.15
C ARG A 190 8.93 27.72 -13.02
N VAL A 191 8.22 28.01 -11.93
CA VAL A 191 7.70 29.34 -11.62
C VAL A 191 8.50 29.93 -10.48
N ILE A 192 9.04 31.13 -10.68
CA ILE A 192 9.71 31.89 -9.63
C ILE A 192 8.65 32.55 -8.75
N THR A 193 8.71 32.30 -7.45
CA THR A 193 7.84 32.90 -6.44
C THR A 193 8.66 33.66 -5.41
N ARG A 194 7.99 34.45 -4.56
CA ARG A 194 8.62 35.09 -3.38
C ARG A 194 9.29 34.11 -2.41
N HIS A 195 8.99 32.81 -2.51
CA HIS A 195 9.54 31.73 -1.70
C HIS A 195 10.55 30.86 -2.48
N GLY A 196 11.06 31.35 -3.62
CA GLY A 196 11.99 30.62 -4.48
C GLY A 196 11.33 29.98 -5.70
N SER A 197 12.12 29.19 -6.44
CA SER A 197 11.67 28.44 -7.62
C SER A 197 10.77 27.28 -7.21
N GLN A 198 9.57 27.21 -7.78
CA GLN A 198 8.59 26.17 -7.52
C GLN A 198 8.17 25.48 -8.82
N THR A 199 7.96 24.17 -8.76
CA THR A 199 7.49 23.38 -9.90
C THR A 199 5.97 23.43 -10.00
N VAL A 200 5.47 23.82 -11.17
CA VAL A 200 4.09 23.63 -11.62
C VAL A 200 4.07 22.44 -12.55
N SER A 201 3.10 21.54 -12.40
CA SER A 201 2.94 20.45 -13.36
C SER A 201 1.48 20.10 -13.58
N ASP A 202 1.16 19.72 -14.80
CA ASP A 202 -0.10 19.06 -15.17
C ASP A 202 0.22 17.74 -15.85
N LEU A 203 -0.45 16.67 -15.44
CA LEU A 203 -0.38 15.38 -16.09
C LEU A 203 -1.79 14.84 -16.23
N ASN A 204 -2.17 14.47 -17.45
CA ASN A 204 -3.39 13.72 -17.73
C ASN A 204 -2.98 12.42 -18.42
N MET A 205 -3.51 11.31 -17.93
CA MET A 205 -3.31 9.98 -18.50
C MET A 205 -4.69 9.34 -18.69
N ALA A 206 -5.02 9.04 -19.93
CA ALA A 206 -6.17 8.21 -20.27
C ALA A 206 -5.67 6.80 -20.60
N ILE A 207 -6.35 5.80 -20.07
CA ILE A 207 -6.10 4.39 -20.34
C ILE A 207 -7.36 3.81 -20.94
N THR A 208 -7.24 3.15 -22.09
CA THR A 208 -8.31 2.37 -22.71
C THR A 208 -7.86 0.92 -22.94
N PHE A 209 -8.80 0.05 -23.25
CA PHE A 209 -8.55 -1.38 -23.49
C PHE A 209 -8.99 -1.77 -24.90
N SER A 210 -8.30 -2.73 -25.51
CA SER A 210 -8.41 -2.97 -26.95
C SER A 210 -9.63 -3.78 -27.36
N ASN A 211 -10.08 -4.74 -26.55
CA ASN A 211 -11.19 -5.62 -26.95
C ASN A 211 -12.51 -5.24 -26.29
N THR A 212 -13.60 -5.59 -26.95
CA THR A 212 -14.93 -5.56 -26.32
C THR A 212 -14.95 -6.47 -25.09
N GLY A 213 -15.39 -5.93 -23.97
CA GLY A 213 -15.44 -6.64 -22.69
C GLY A 213 -14.15 -6.52 -21.87
N ASP A 214 -13.06 -6.01 -22.42
CA ASP A 214 -11.90 -5.64 -21.61
C ASP A 214 -12.22 -4.43 -20.71
N GLY A 215 -11.46 -4.29 -19.62
CA GLY A 215 -11.60 -3.15 -18.76
C GLY A 215 -10.93 -3.28 -17.40
N ILE A 216 -11.23 -2.31 -16.55
CA ILE A 216 -10.72 -2.21 -15.18
C ILE A 216 -11.84 -1.89 -14.19
N GLN A 217 -11.72 -2.43 -12.98
CA GLN A 217 -12.59 -2.15 -11.85
C GLN A 217 -11.72 -1.67 -10.69
N THR A 218 -11.93 -0.43 -10.26
CA THR A 218 -11.07 0.26 -9.27
C THR A 218 -11.71 0.48 -7.89
N ASN A 219 -12.97 0.08 -7.70
CA ASN A 219 -13.74 0.29 -6.47
C ASN A 219 -13.78 -0.95 -5.55
N SER A 220 -12.70 -1.74 -5.48
CA SER A 220 -12.79 -3.11 -4.96
C SER A 220 -12.48 -3.22 -3.46
N VAL A 221 -11.26 -2.87 -3.06
CA VAL A 221 -10.78 -3.05 -1.68
C VAL A 221 -9.81 -1.93 -1.34
N PRO A 222 -10.03 -1.14 -0.27
CA PRO A 222 -9.06 -0.16 0.20
C PRO A 222 -7.81 -0.85 0.72
N ILE A 223 -6.65 -0.43 0.21
CA ILE A 223 -5.32 -0.70 0.71
C ILE A 223 -5.04 0.36 1.76
N TYR A 224 -4.90 -0.05 3.01
CA TYR A 224 -4.52 0.87 4.08
C TYR A 224 -3.10 1.39 3.84
N ASN A 225 -2.99 2.58 3.24
CA ASN A 225 -1.80 3.46 3.20
C ASN A 225 -0.43 2.77 3.04
N GLY A 226 -0.31 1.78 2.13
CA GLY A 226 0.94 1.04 1.93
C GLY A 226 1.48 0.35 3.20
N SER A 227 0.66 0.23 4.24
CA SER A 227 1.01 -0.35 5.52
C SER A 227 0.99 -1.86 5.41
N TYR A 228 1.86 -2.52 6.18
CA TYR A 228 1.95 -3.98 6.26
C TYR A 228 0.74 -4.62 6.99
N VAL A 229 -0.33 -3.86 7.21
CA VAL A 229 -1.51 -4.24 8.00
C VAL A 229 -2.52 -4.98 7.13
N GLY A 230 -3.10 -6.05 7.68
CA GLY A 230 -4.02 -6.94 7.00
C GLY A 230 -3.36 -8.25 6.55
N SER A 231 -4.12 -9.02 5.77
CA SER A 231 -3.64 -10.26 5.14
C SER A 231 -2.61 -9.97 4.04
N LEU A 232 -1.61 -10.84 3.92
CA LEU A 232 -0.63 -10.79 2.84
C LEU A 232 -1.27 -10.94 1.46
N LEU A 233 -2.35 -11.73 1.35
CA LEU A 233 -3.24 -11.70 0.19
C LEU A 233 -4.24 -10.57 0.38
N VAL A 234 -3.96 -9.42 -0.23
CA VAL A 234 -4.82 -8.25 -0.12
C VAL A 234 -6.10 -8.45 -0.95
N SER A 235 -5.98 -9.04 -2.15
CA SER A 235 -7.09 -9.31 -3.07
C SER A 235 -8.07 -10.39 -2.58
N THR A 236 -9.19 -10.55 -3.28
CA THR A 236 -9.97 -11.78 -3.26
C THR A 236 -9.19 -12.91 -3.95
N HIS A 237 -9.68 -14.14 -3.84
CA HIS A 237 -9.15 -15.31 -4.56
C HIS A 237 -9.46 -15.25 -6.06
N GLU A 238 -10.63 -14.71 -6.39
CA GLU A 238 -11.08 -14.56 -7.77
C GLU A 238 -11.34 -13.09 -8.12
N ALA A 239 -10.99 -12.69 -9.34
CA ALA A 239 -11.41 -11.44 -9.94
C ALA A 239 -12.94 -11.39 -10.10
N PRO A 240 -13.58 -10.21 -10.07
CA PRO A 240 -15.02 -10.06 -10.27
C PRO A 240 -15.52 -10.60 -11.61
N VAL A 241 -16.82 -10.94 -11.69
CA VAL A 241 -17.46 -11.38 -12.94
C VAL A 241 -17.69 -10.19 -13.88
N ASP A 242 -18.24 -9.12 -13.31
CA ASP A 242 -18.74 -7.93 -14.01
C ASP A 242 -18.21 -6.64 -13.37
N GLY A 243 -18.53 -5.49 -13.96
CA GLY A 243 -18.16 -4.17 -13.44
C GLY A 243 -16.85 -3.60 -14.01
N TYR A 244 -16.34 -4.20 -15.09
CA TYR A 244 -15.18 -3.70 -15.82
C TYR A 244 -15.55 -2.50 -16.69
N HIS A 245 -14.84 -1.40 -16.51
CA HIS A 245 -14.96 -0.20 -17.34
C HIS A 245 -13.88 -0.20 -18.42
N SER A 246 -14.27 0.13 -19.66
CA SER A 246 -13.39 0.14 -20.83
C SER A 246 -12.39 1.30 -20.85
N SER A 247 -12.41 2.18 -19.86
CA SER A 247 -11.47 3.28 -19.71
C SER A 247 -11.21 3.64 -18.26
N TYR A 248 -10.06 4.28 -18.04
CA TYR A 248 -9.65 4.87 -16.77
C TYR A 248 -8.88 6.16 -17.01
N ASP A 249 -9.28 7.22 -16.31
CA ASP A 249 -8.64 8.54 -16.40
C ASP A 249 -7.91 8.87 -15.09
N TYR A 250 -6.70 9.37 -15.23
CA TYR A 250 -5.83 9.82 -14.15
C TYR A 250 -5.38 11.26 -14.40
N VAL A 251 -5.51 12.11 -13.37
CA VAL A 251 -5.12 13.52 -13.45
C VAL A 251 -4.29 13.89 -12.21
N ARG A 252 -3.13 14.50 -12.45
CA ARG A 252 -2.26 15.02 -11.39
C ARG A 252 -1.87 16.46 -11.67
N ARG A 253 -2.16 17.37 -10.72
CA ARG A 253 -1.82 18.79 -10.83
C ARG A 253 -1.05 19.26 -9.61
N LYS A 254 0.09 19.93 -9.84
CA LYS A 254 0.88 20.57 -8.80
C LYS A 254 0.86 22.08 -8.99
N ARG A 255 0.49 22.84 -7.96
CA ARG A 255 0.38 24.31 -8.01
C ARG A 255 1.08 25.00 -6.81
N PRO A 256 1.78 26.14 -7.04
CA PRO A 256 2.45 26.96 -6.03
C PRO A 256 1.57 27.62 -4.97
N LYS A 257 0.43 28.20 -5.38
CA LYS A 257 -0.17 29.33 -4.64
C LYS A 257 -1.08 28.96 -3.46
N ARG A 258 -1.22 27.68 -3.08
CA ARG A 258 -2.15 27.28 -2.00
C ARG A 258 -1.78 26.05 -1.17
N GLN A 259 -0.60 25.43 -1.33
CA GLN A 259 -0.43 24.02 -0.94
C GLN A 259 -1.50 23.09 -1.56
N GLU A 260 -2.23 23.56 -2.58
CA GLU A 260 -3.07 22.74 -3.45
C GLU A 260 -2.13 21.95 -4.38
N CYS A 261 -1.47 20.94 -3.83
CA CYS A 261 -1.34 19.72 -4.60
C CYS A 261 -2.76 19.21 -4.77
N ILE A 262 -3.42 19.58 -5.88
CA ILE A 262 -4.48 18.72 -6.40
C ILE A 262 -3.77 17.52 -7.02
N ASN A 263 -3.12 16.73 -6.16
CA ASN A 263 -3.23 15.32 -6.37
C ASN A 263 -4.74 15.11 -6.21
N VAL A 264 -5.44 14.87 -7.31
CA VAL A 264 -6.61 14.03 -7.15
C VAL A 264 -6.00 12.65 -6.84
N TYR A 265 -5.48 12.49 -5.61
CA TYR A 265 -5.38 11.20 -4.97
C TYR A 265 -6.83 10.81 -4.84
N ASN A 266 -7.38 10.24 -5.92
CA ASN A 266 -8.67 9.63 -5.82
C ASN A 266 -8.49 8.54 -4.76
N GLU A 267 -9.49 8.32 -3.92
CA GLU A 267 -9.53 7.17 -3.02
C GLU A 267 -9.29 5.84 -3.77
N ARG A 268 -9.40 5.84 -5.11
CA ARG A 268 -9.05 4.75 -6.03
C ARG A 268 -7.55 4.45 -6.11
N ASP A 269 -6.68 5.41 -5.85
CA ASP A 269 -5.21 5.23 -5.91
C ASP A 269 -4.71 4.39 -4.75
N THR A 270 -5.51 4.22 -3.70
CA THR A 270 -5.23 3.29 -2.60
C THR A 270 -6.04 2.02 -2.71
N GLN A 271 -6.63 1.67 -3.86
CA GLN A 271 -7.46 0.46 -3.98
C GLN A 271 -6.81 -0.64 -4.81
N ILE A 272 -7.27 -1.87 -4.58
CA ILE A 272 -7.02 -2.97 -5.49
C ILE A 272 -7.87 -2.74 -6.74
N ALA A 273 -7.20 -2.70 -7.88
CA ALA A 273 -7.87 -2.74 -9.17
C ALA A 273 -7.85 -4.17 -9.72
N TYR A 274 -8.98 -4.64 -10.25
CA TYR A 274 -9.01 -5.82 -11.11
C TYR A 274 -9.07 -5.37 -12.56
N PHE A 275 -8.43 -6.11 -13.45
CA PHE A 275 -8.54 -5.86 -14.88
C PHE A 275 -8.81 -7.14 -15.65
N ARG A 276 -9.43 -6.97 -16.82
CA ARG A 276 -9.74 -8.03 -17.77
C ARG A 276 -9.25 -7.60 -19.14
N VAL A 277 -8.44 -8.43 -19.79
CA VAL A 277 -7.84 -8.16 -21.09
C VAL A 277 -7.94 -9.38 -22.00
N ARG A 278 -7.74 -9.17 -23.31
CA ARG A 278 -7.78 -10.25 -24.31
C ARG A 278 -9.11 -11.01 -24.29
N THR A 279 -10.20 -10.28 -24.05
CA THR A 279 -11.53 -10.85 -24.00
C THR A 279 -11.93 -11.35 -25.38
N GLU A 280 -12.43 -12.58 -25.43
CA GLU A 280 -13.15 -13.18 -26.54
C GLU A 280 -14.61 -13.30 -26.13
N VAL A 281 -15.52 -12.71 -26.91
CA VAL A 281 -16.97 -12.77 -26.68
C VAL A 281 -17.65 -13.73 -27.66
N ASP A 282 -18.76 -14.32 -27.24
CA ASP A 282 -19.64 -15.12 -28.11
C ASP A 282 -20.55 -14.22 -28.98
N GLU A 283 -21.36 -14.83 -29.84
CA GLU A 283 -22.32 -14.12 -30.70
C GLU A 283 -23.38 -13.30 -29.92
N LYS A 284 -23.56 -13.59 -28.62
CA LYS A 284 -24.48 -12.89 -27.72
C LYS A 284 -23.77 -11.80 -26.91
N GLY A 285 -22.47 -11.58 -27.14
CA GLY A 285 -21.64 -10.62 -26.41
C GLY A 285 -21.19 -11.10 -25.02
N GLN A 286 -21.38 -12.37 -24.67
CA GLN A 286 -20.93 -12.93 -23.40
C GLN A 286 -19.47 -13.34 -23.46
N VAL A 287 -18.75 -13.19 -22.35
CA VAL A 287 -17.34 -13.57 -22.26
C VAL A 287 -17.19 -15.09 -22.38
N LYS A 288 -16.53 -15.54 -23.44
CA LYS A 288 -16.14 -16.94 -23.64
C LYS A 288 -14.80 -17.24 -22.98
N LYS A 289 -13.87 -16.29 -23.08
CA LYS A 289 -12.51 -16.38 -22.54
C LYS A 289 -11.99 -14.97 -22.31
N ALA A 290 -11.21 -14.78 -21.26
CA ALA A 290 -10.47 -13.54 -21.03
C ALA A 290 -9.29 -13.83 -20.11
N TRP A 291 -8.32 -12.94 -20.08
CA TRP A 291 -7.25 -12.97 -19.10
C TRP A 291 -7.58 -12.00 -17.97
N TYR A 292 -7.44 -12.46 -16.74
CA TYR A 292 -7.81 -11.71 -15.55
C TYR A 292 -6.57 -11.31 -14.78
N GLY A 293 -6.60 -10.15 -14.14
CA GLY A 293 -5.49 -9.69 -13.36
C GLY A 293 -5.88 -8.73 -12.27
N LYS A 294 -4.87 -8.38 -11.45
CA LYS A 294 -5.00 -7.41 -10.37
C LYS A 294 -3.82 -6.44 -10.36
N MET A 295 -4.05 -5.26 -9.80
CA MET A 295 -3.05 -4.24 -9.50
C MET A 295 -3.26 -3.73 -8.08
N TYR A 296 -2.16 -3.48 -7.37
CA TYR A 296 -2.19 -2.95 -6.01
C TYR A 296 -1.81 -1.47 -6.01
N GLY A 297 -2.78 -0.55 -5.94
CA GLY A 297 -2.59 0.87 -5.58
C GLY A 297 -1.55 1.69 -6.35
N ASP A 298 -1.05 1.20 -7.49
CA ASP A 298 0.17 1.72 -8.09
C ASP A 298 -0.03 2.33 -9.49
N LEU A 299 -1.27 2.50 -10.00
CA LEU A 299 -1.49 2.98 -11.37
C LEU A 299 -1.45 4.52 -11.47
N TYR A 300 -0.27 5.10 -11.69
CA TYR A 300 -0.11 6.55 -11.77
C TYR A 300 0.97 7.03 -12.73
N GLY A 301 0.83 8.29 -13.16
CA GLY A 301 1.86 9.01 -13.90
C GLY A 301 2.69 9.94 -13.01
N HIS A 302 3.99 10.09 -13.31
CA HIS A 302 4.85 11.06 -12.64
C HIS A 302 5.92 11.64 -13.55
N TYR A 303 6.41 12.83 -13.17
CA TYR A 303 7.60 13.44 -13.76
C TYR A 303 8.86 12.99 -13.02
N THR A 304 9.89 12.64 -13.77
CA THR A 304 11.26 12.49 -13.23
C THR A 304 11.99 13.83 -13.15
N PRO A 305 13.12 13.92 -12.43
CA PRO A 305 13.88 15.16 -12.28
C PRO A 305 14.35 15.80 -13.61
N ASP A 306 14.52 15.00 -14.65
CA ASP A 306 14.88 15.42 -16.02
C ASP A 306 13.67 15.90 -16.85
N GLY A 307 12.46 15.82 -16.30
CA GLY A 307 11.22 16.23 -16.98
C GLY A 307 10.53 15.13 -17.80
N THR A 308 11.08 13.92 -17.84
CA THR A 308 10.44 12.78 -18.52
C THR A 308 9.17 12.35 -17.78
N ILE A 309 8.09 12.06 -18.52
CA ILE A 309 6.88 11.47 -17.93
C ILE A 309 6.99 9.95 -17.96
N ARG A 310 6.74 9.34 -16.81
CA ARG A 310 6.74 7.89 -16.62
C ARG A 310 5.41 7.42 -16.08
N VAL A 311 5.02 6.21 -16.47
CA VAL A 311 3.93 5.48 -15.83
C VAL A 311 4.48 4.42 -14.91
N CYS A 312 3.87 4.32 -13.74
CA CYS A 312 4.16 3.33 -12.73
C CYS A 312 2.90 2.49 -12.54
N PHE A 313 3.06 1.18 -12.38
CA PHE A 313 2.03 0.25 -11.91
C PHE A 313 2.63 -1.12 -11.60
N THR A 314 2.00 -1.84 -10.67
CA THR A 314 2.34 -3.24 -10.38
C THR A 314 1.18 -4.12 -10.82
N TYR A 315 1.41 -5.07 -11.72
CA TYR A 315 0.35 -5.97 -12.21
C TYR A 315 0.68 -7.45 -11.97
N TYR A 316 -0.39 -8.24 -11.91
CA TYR A 316 -0.39 -9.69 -11.92
C TYR A 316 -1.44 -10.13 -12.94
N LEU A 317 -1.02 -10.82 -14.00
CA LEU A 317 -1.87 -11.24 -15.11
C LEU A 317 -1.90 -12.76 -15.22
N ASN A 318 -3.09 -13.33 -15.05
CA ASN A 318 -3.37 -14.74 -15.22
C ASN A 318 -3.73 -15.05 -16.68
N PRO A 319 -2.92 -15.86 -17.40
CA PRO A 319 -3.18 -16.24 -18.77
C PRO A 319 -4.06 -17.47 -18.97
N ASP A 320 -4.43 -18.18 -17.90
CA ASP A 320 -5.10 -19.49 -17.99
C ASP A 320 -6.60 -19.43 -18.31
N GLY A 321 -7.18 -18.23 -18.32
CA GLY A 321 -8.59 -18.00 -18.65
C GLY A 321 -9.54 -18.06 -17.46
N THR A 322 -9.07 -18.46 -16.28
CA THR A 322 -9.86 -18.47 -15.04
C THR A 322 -9.83 -17.10 -14.36
N ARG A 323 -10.79 -16.86 -13.45
CA ARG A 323 -10.79 -15.65 -12.62
C ARG A 323 -9.81 -15.72 -11.45
N ASN A 324 -9.04 -16.79 -11.29
CA ASN A 324 -8.09 -16.93 -10.20
C ASN A 324 -7.02 -15.82 -10.27
N VAL A 325 -6.80 -15.14 -9.14
CA VAL A 325 -5.81 -14.07 -9.00
C VAL A 325 -4.87 -14.32 -7.81
N GLU A 326 -4.81 -15.52 -7.23
CA GLU A 326 -3.78 -15.91 -6.27
C GLU A 326 -2.45 -16.15 -7.00
N PHE A 327 -1.47 -15.26 -6.81
CA PHE A 327 -0.17 -15.39 -7.46
C PHE A 327 0.76 -16.29 -6.65
N ASP A 328 1.43 -17.23 -7.32
CA ASP A 328 2.59 -17.93 -6.76
C ASP A 328 3.89 -17.16 -7.06
N PRO A 329 4.50 -16.47 -6.07
CA PRO A 329 5.71 -15.68 -6.29
C PRO A 329 6.94 -16.52 -6.68
N LYS A 330 6.89 -17.84 -6.52
CA LYS A 330 7.97 -18.73 -6.97
C LYS A 330 7.84 -19.13 -8.44
N ARG A 331 6.70 -18.85 -9.07
CA ARG A 331 6.36 -19.26 -10.44
C ARG A 331 5.95 -18.06 -11.30
N ASN A 332 6.70 -16.97 -11.22
CA ASN A 332 6.52 -15.85 -12.13
C ASN A 332 6.81 -16.28 -13.58
N LEU A 333 5.90 -15.97 -14.50
CA LEU A 333 6.06 -16.29 -15.93
C LEU A 333 7.03 -15.35 -16.64
N LEU A 334 7.33 -14.18 -16.05
CA LEU A 334 8.37 -13.28 -16.53
C LEU A 334 9.73 -13.66 -15.93
N THR A 335 10.73 -13.79 -16.81
CA THR A 335 12.10 -14.12 -16.43
C THR A 335 13.05 -12.93 -16.65
N GLY A 336 14.17 -12.89 -15.92
CA GLY A 336 15.20 -11.87 -16.13
C GLY A 336 14.82 -10.46 -15.64
N LEU A 337 13.84 -10.38 -14.74
CA LEU A 337 13.41 -9.11 -14.13
C LEU A 337 14.52 -8.51 -13.26
N LYS A 338 14.72 -7.21 -13.38
CA LYS A 338 15.59 -6.44 -12.47
C LYS A 338 15.00 -6.46 -11.07
N THR A 339 15.84 -6.25 -10.04
CA THR A 339 15.40 -6.26 -8.64
C THR A 339 14.20 -5.36 -8.36
N LEU A 340 14.14 -4.16 -8.96
CA LEU A 340 13.02 -3.22 -8.77
C LEU A 340 11.76 -3.58 -9.56
N GLU A 341 11.85 -4.51 -10.51
CA GLU A 341 10.73 -4.98 -11.32
C GLU A 341 10.07 -6.23 -10.71
N GLN A 342 10.79 -6.95 -9.85
CA GLN A 342 10.32 -8.18 -9.22
C GLN A 342 9.19 -7.91 -8.22
N VAL A 343 8.22 -8.81 -8.22
CA VAL A 343 7.09 -8.80 -7.29
C VAL A 343 7.06 -10.12 -6.54
N ASN A 344 7.03 -10.03 -5.20
CA ASN A 344 7.16 -11.19 -4.31
C ASN A 344 5.94 -11.36 -3.42
N ARG A 345 4.89 -10.55 -3.63
CA ARG A 345 3.65 -10.61 -2.86
C ARG A 345 2.57 -11.33 -3.68
N PRO A 346 1.74 -12.16 -3.03
CA PRO A 346 0.71 -12.95 -3.68
C PRO A 346 -0.46 -12.13 -4.19
#